data_AF-A0A1J8QCQ3-F1
#
_entry.id   AF-A0A1J8QCQ3-F1
#
_cell.length_a   1.000
_cell.length_b   1.000
_cell.length_c   1.000
_cell.angle_alpha   90.00
_cell.angle_beta   90.00
_cell.angle_gamma   90.00
#
_symmetry.space_group_name_H-M   'P 1'
#
loop_
_entity.id
_entity.type
_entity.pdbx_description
1 polymer ?
#
loop_
_entity_poly.entity_id
_entity_poly.type
_entity_poly.pdbx_seq_one_letter_code
_entity_poly.pdbx_strand_id
1 'polypeptide(L)' 'MAEARGKAWPLADETLTNSILDLVQQAGQYKQLKKGANEATKTLNRGVAEFIVLTADTEPLEILLHLPLLCEEKACPL' A
#
# COMPACT_ATOMS: atom_id res chain seq x y z
N MET A 1 11.11 -7.76 19.45
CA MET A 1 10.03 -7.18 18.63
C MET A 1 10.63 -6.79 17.30
N ALA A 2 10.08 -7.37 16.23
CA ALA A 2 10.61 -7.54 14.87
C ALA A 2 11.68 -6.53 14.37
N GLU A 3 12.86 -7.07 14.11
CA GLU A 3 14.07 -6.41 13.58
C GLU A 3 13.99 -6.16 12.04
N ALA A 4 12.83 -6.36 11.41
CA ALA A 4 12.64 -6.28 9.96
C ALA A 4 12.16 -4.91 9.43
N ARG A 5 12.01 -3.91 10.29
CA ARG A 5 11.40 -2.60 9.92
C ARG A 5 12.24 -1.74 8.97
N GLY A 6 13.51 -2.09 8.71
CA GLY A 6 14.39 -1.30 7.84
C GLY A 6 13.98 -1.26 6.37
N LYS A 7 13.18 -2.24 5.90
CA LYS A 7 12.72 -2.32 4.50
C LYS A 7 11.35 -1.66 4.26
N ALA A 8 10.57 -1.41 5.31
CA ALA A 8 9.24 -0.81 5.21
C ALA A 8 9.36 0.71 5.36
N TRP A 9 9.62 1.40 4.25
CA TRP A 9 9.72 2.85 4.18
C TRP A 9 8.90 3.37 2.99
N PRO A 10 8.13 4.48 3.15
CA PRO A 10 7.85 5.21 4.38
C PRO A 10 6.90 4.48 5.35
N LEU A 11 7.01 4.77 6.65
CA LEU A 11 6.08 4.28 7.67
C LEU A 11 5.22 5.45 8.18
N ALA A 12 3.90 5.31 8.08
CA ALA A 12 2.96 6.28 8.61
C ALA A 12 3.04 6.35 10.15
N ASP A 13 2.90 7.55 10.72
CA ASP A 13 2.70 7.71 12.15
C ASP A 13 1.30 7.22 12.56
N GLU A 14 1.04 7.13 13.86
CA GLU A 14 -0.23 6.62 14.38
C GLU A 14 -1.43 7.46 13.93
N THR A 15 -1.28 8.79 13.90
CA THR A 15 -2.33 9.72 13.48
C THR A 15 -2.71 9.53 12.01
N LEU A 16 -1.71 9.47 11.13
CA LEU A 16 -1.92 9.22 9.71
C LEU A 16 -2.44 7.80 9.46
N THR A 17 -1.96 6.81 10.20
CA THR A 17 -2.43 5.42 10.09
C THR A 17 -3.93 5.33 10.33
N ASN A 18 -4.44 5.94 11.41
CA ASN A 18 -5.88 5.96 11.68
C ASN A 18 -6.66 6.65 10.55
N SER A 19 -6.15 7.77 10.04
CA SER A 19 -6.77 8.50 8.93
C SER A 19 -6.81 7.67 7.63
N ILE A 20 -5.73 6.94 7.33
CA ILE A 20 -5.65 6.03 6.17
C ILE A 20 -6.66 4.89 6.34
N LEU A 21 -6.76 4.28 7.53
CA LEU A 21 -7.69 3.19 7.79
C LEU A 21 -9.15 3.62 7.66
N ASP A 22 -9.49 4.81 8.15
CA ASP A 22 -10.83 5.40 7.99
C ASP A 22 -11.16 5.60 6.50
N LEU A 23 -10.21 6.13 5.71
CA LEU A 23 -10.37 6.31 4.27
C LEU A 23 -10.53 4.96 3.54
N VAL A 24 -9.72 3.96 3.88
CA VAL A 24 -9.81 2.61 3.32
C VAL A 24 -11.17 1.98 3.62
N GLN A 25 -11.71 2.19 4.82
CA GLN A 25 -13.03 1.72 5.20
C GLN A 25 -14.13 2.37 4.34
N GLN A 26 -14.08 3.69 4.16
CA GLN A 26 -15.02 4.43 3.30
C GLN A 26 -14.92 3.99 1.84
N ALA A 27 -13.71 3.87 1.29
CA ALA A 27 -13.47 3.39 -0.07
C ALA A 27 -13.99 1.95 -0.28
N GLY A 28 -13.96 1.12 0.77
CA GLY A 28 -14.57 -0.20 0.80
C GLY A 28 -16.09 -0.15 0.64
N GLN A 29 -16.76 0.78 1.32
CA GLN A 29 -18.21 1.00 1.21
C GLN A 29 -18.62 1.48 -0.19
N TYR A 30 -17.81 2.37 -0.80
CA TYR A 30 -18.02 2.86 -2.16
C TYR A 30 -17.59 1.89 -3.27
N LYS A 31 -17.07 0.71 -2.92
CA LYS A 31 -16.54 -0.31 -3.86
C LYS A 31 -15.40 0.21 -4.75
N GLN A 32 -14.67 1.21 -4.29
CA GLN A 32 -13.49 1.77 -4.97
C GLN A 32 -12.19 1.09 -4.54
N LEU A 33 -12.21 0.36 -3.42
CA LEU A 33 -11.04 -0.34 -2.90
C LEU A 33 -10.70 -1.62 -3.69
N LYS A 34 -9.44 -1.76 -4.09
CA LYS A 34 -8.83 -3.02 -4.57
C LYS A 34 -7.90 -3.57 -3.50
N LYS A 35 -7.95 -4.89 -3.29
CA LYS A 35 -7.27 -5.56 -2.16
C LYS A 35 -6.32 -6.64 -2.66
N GLY A 36 -5.13 -6.70 -2.06
CA GLY A 36 -4.10 -7.69 -2.35
C GLY A 36 -3.07 -7.25 -3.40
N ALA A 37 -1.86 -7.83 -3.32
CA ALA A 37 -0.71 -7.42 -4.12
C ALA A 37 -0.94 -7.54 -5.64
N ASN A 38 -1.64 -8.57 -6.09
CA ASN A 38 -1.94 -8.78 -7.51
C ASN A 38 -2.88 -7.70 -8.07
N GLU A 39 -3.91 -7.32 -7.32
CA GLU A 39 -4.85 -6.28 -7.76
C GLU A 39 -4.22 -4.88 -7.69
N ALA A 40 -3.38 -4.62 -6.69
CA ALA A 40 -2.54 -3.41 -6.63
C ALA A 40 -1.65 -3.30 -7.87
N THR A 41 -0.95 -4.38 -8.24
CA THR A 41 -0.09 -4.42 -9.44
C THR A 41 -0.90 -4.17 -10.71
N LYS A 42 -2.10 -4.76 -10.84
CA LYS A 42 -2.97 -4.53 -12.02
C LYS A 42 -3.46 -3.09 -12.12
N THR A 43 -3.84 -2.47 -11.01
CA THR A 43 -4.35 -1.08 -11.00
C THR A 43 -3.27 -0.07 -11.28
N LEU A 44 -2.05 -0.27 -10.75
CA LEU A 44 -0.87 0.52 -11.10
C LEU A 44 -0.54 0.43 -12.60
N ASN A 45 -0.51 -0.78 -13.16
CA ASN A 45 -0.24 -0.97 -14.59
C ASN A 45 -1.30 -0.31 -15.49
N ARG A 46 -2.56 -0.25 -15.03
CA ARG A 46 -3.67 0.41 -15.72
C ARG A 46 -3.72 1.93 -15.49
N GLY A 47 -2.90 2.47 -14.59
CA GLY A 47 -2.90 3.90 -14.26
C GLY A 47 -4.18 4.39 -13.59
N VAL A 48 -4.89 3.51 -12.88
CA VAL A 48 -6.14 3.85 -12.17
C VAL A 48 -5.96 3.91 -10.65
N ALA A 49 -4.80 3.50 -10.13
CA ALA A 49 -4.50 3.59 -8.71
C ALA A 49 -4.17 5.04 -8.33
N GLU A 50 -4.84 5.56 -7.32
CA GLU A 50 -4.56 6.91 -6.77
C GLU A 50 -3.45 6.88 -5.73
N PHE A 51 -3.44 5.89 -4.84
CA PHE A 51 -2.38 5.61 -3.88
C PHE A 51 -2.42 4.14 -3.46
N ILE A 52 -1.32 3.62 -2.91
CA ILE A 52 -1.19 2.22 -2.46
C ILE A 52 -0.84 2.18 -0.98
N VAL A 53 -1.53 1.35 -0.20
CA VAL A 53 -1.21 1.12 1.23
C VAL A 53 -0.57 -0.25 1.39
N LEU A 54 0.61 -0.31 2.00
CA LEU A 54 1.31 -1.56 2.31
C LEU A 54 1.35 -1.84 3.81
N THR A 55 1.26 -3.11 4.18
CA THR A 55 1.40 -3.60 5.56
C THR A 55 2.86 -3.88 5.88
N ALA A 56 3.40 -3.18 6.88
CA ALA A 56 4.81 -3.28 7.29
C ALA A 56 5.16 -4.59 8.02
N ASP A 57 4.16 -5.33 8.48
CA ASP A 57 4.26 -6.61 9.21
C ASP A 57 4.04 -7.84 8.31
N THR A 58 4.04 -7.65 6.98
CA THR A 58 3.88 -8.75 6.02
C THR A 58 5.06 -9.71 6.10
N GLU A 59 4.78 -11.00 6.23
CA GLU A 59 5.78 -12.05 6.24
C GLU A 59 5.47 -13.13 5.18
N PRO A 60 6.35 -13.35 4.17
CA PRO A 60 7.58 -12.63 3.88
C PRO A 60 7.35 -11.27 3.18
N LEU A 61 8.11 -10.24 3.57
CA LEU A 61 7.99 -8.88 3.03
C LEU A 61 8.36 -8.82 1.53
N GLU A 62 9.18 -9.76 1.07
CA GLU A 62 9.61 -9.91 -0.33
C GLU A 62 8.44 -10.00 -1.31
N ILE A 63 7.25 -10.41 -0.86
CA ILE A 63 6.02 -10.46 -1.68
C ILE A 63 5.55 -9.05 -2.10
N LEU A 64 5.92 -8.00 -1.36
CA LEU A 64 5.46 -6.63 -1.60
C LEU A 64 6.55 -5.72 -2.18
N LEU A 65 7.82 -6.15 -2.21
CA LEU A 65 8.95 -5.28 -2.58
C LEU A 65 8.94 -4.81 -4.04
N HIS A 66 8.17 -5.44 -4.92
CA HIS A 66 8.00 -4.97 -6.31
C HIS A 66 7.03 -3.80 -6.43
N LEU A 67 6.16 -3.56 -5.44
CA LEU A 67 5.15 -2.51 -5.49
C LEU A 67 5.76 -1.10 -5.36
N PRO A 68 6.68 -0.80 -4.42
CA PRO A 68 7.31 0.52 -4.34
C PRO A 68 8.00 0.95 -5.64
N LEU A 69 8.76 0.05 -6.26
CA LEU A 69 9.42 0.34 -7.55
C LEU A 69 8.39 0.68 -8.64
N LEU A 70 7.30 -0.09 -8.72
CA LEU A 70 6.24 0.15 -9.69
C LEU A 70 5.47 1.46 -9.42
N CYS A 71 5.35 1.85 -8.15
CA CYS A 71 4.73 3.12 -7.75
C CYS A 71 5.57 4.31 -8.19
N GLU A 72 6.90 4.26 -8.02
CA GLU A 72 7.82 5.29 -8.50
C GLU A 72 7.76 5.45 -10.02
N GLU A 73 7.77 4.34 -10.78
CA GLU A 73 7.65 4.37 -12.25
C GLU A 73 6.35 5.00 -12.74
N LYS A 74 5.27 4.86 -11.97
CA LYS A 74 3.94 5.40 -12.30
C LYS A 74 3.63 6.72 -11.63
N ALA A 75 4.58 7.29 -10.87
CA ALA A 75 4.37 8.46 -10.02
C ALA A 75 3.14 8.34 -9.10
N CYS A 76 2.85 7.12 -8.63
CA CYS A 76 1.76 6.82 -7.70
C CYS A 76 2.28 6.88 -6.26
N PRO A 77 1.64 7.63 -5.35
CA PRO A 77 1.99 7.66 -3.93
C PRO A 77 1.83 6.30 -3.24
N LEU A 78 2.76 6.03 -2.31
CA LEU A 78 2.79 4.87 -1.42
C LEU A 78 2.64 5.31 0.04
#